data_AF-A0A2E0TNM5-F1
#
_entry.id   AF-A0A2E0TNM5-F1
#
_cell.length_a   1.000
_cell.length_b   1.000
_cell.length_c   1.000
_cell.angle_alpha   90.00
_cell.angle_beta   90.00
_cell.angle_gamma   90.00
#
_symmetry.space_group_name_H-M   'P 1'
#
loop_
_entity.id
_entity.type
_entity.pdbx_description
1 polymer ?
#
loop_
_entity_poly.entity_id
_entity_poly.type
_entity_poly.pdbx_seq_one_letter_code
_entity_poly.pdbx_strand_id
1 'polypeptide(L)'
;MRSLFVSALLVGLVGCTPGRSGGEVGAEAQALEGARSSGRRLVKAEQVWAPPPGGDGAPLHALAWEHGDGTRTPVELPPVVDAVAFGDAIAWVDGERVLRLDEVVLARGVFAAPRRSPDGARAAWVVAREEGPRLEAELWVAELDGLAAVAGALAAGEAPRGGEIARFPTGLQSLGALRWAPDGRSVLGVGAQPSGVAGLWRIDAEGGEARCLSNCDLRVGEDWGDRYVRPPGSASALRFEGDEVVWDGADARPVRRRWRGAP
;
A
#
# COMPACT_ATOMS: atom_id res chain seq x y z
N MET A 1 -5.29 -40.81 20.91
CA MET A 1 -5.70 -39.77 21.89
C MET A 1 -5.16 -38.42 21.42
N ARG A 2 -6.08 -37.49 21.11
CA ARG A 2 -6.00 -36.00 21.07
C ARG A 2 -4.62 -35.36 20.80
N SER A 3 -4.38 -34.79 19.62
CA SER A 3 -4.74 -33.41 19.17
C SER A 3 -4.07 -32.28 19.97
N LEU A 4 -3.22 -31.51 19.29
CA LEU A 4 -3.14 -30.06 19.41
C LEU A 4 -2.79 -29.46 18.03
N PHE A 5 -3.75 -28.70 17.52
CA PHE A 5 -3.72 -27.88 16.31
C PHE A 5 -2.71 -26.74 16.46
N VAL A 6 -1.90 -26.48 15.43
CA VAL A 6 -1.26 -25.17 15.22
C VAL A 6 -1.96 -24.54 14.02
N SER A 7 -2.82 -23.56 14.31
CA SER A 7 -3.51 -22.77 13.30
C SER A 7 -2.50 -21.91 12.54
N ALA A 8 -2.46 -22.11 11.23
CA ALA A 8 -1.78 -21.26 10.27
C ALA A 8 -2.41 -19.86 10.27
N LEU A 9 -1.58 -18.83 10.39
CA LEU A 9 -1.98 -17.46 10.08
C LEU A 9 -2.01 -17.35 8.54
N LEU A 10 -3.19 -17.45 7.95
CA LEU A 10 -3.45 -17.06 6.57
C LEU A 10 -3.33 -15.53 6.47
N VAL A 11 -2.13 -15.03 6.18
CA VAL A 11 -2.02 -13.84 5.33
C VAL A 11 -2.05 -14.40 3.92
N GLY A 12 -3.16 -14.15 3.22
CA GLY A 12 -3.28 -14.50 1.81
C GLY A 12 -2.20 -13.79 1.02
N LEU A 13 -1.10 -14.49 0.78
CA LEU A 13 -0.39 -14.40 -0.48
C LEU A 13 -1.45 -14.66 -1.56
N VAL A 14 -2.02 -13.58 -2.12
CA VAL A 14 -2.56 -13.65 -3.48
C VAL A 14 -1.40 -14.17 -4.30
N GLY A 15 -1.49 -15.42 -4.72
CA GLY A 15 -0.41 -16.11 -5.38
C GLY A 15 0.08 -15.26 -6.54
N CYS A 16 1.37 -14.94 -6.55
CA CYS A 16 2.07 -14.68 -7.79
C CYS A 16 1.84 -15.93 -8.65
N THR A 17 0.87 -15.92 -9.57
CA THR A 17 0.74 -16.96 -10.58
C THR A 17 1.97 -16.85 -11.48
N PRO A 18 2.96 -17.74 -11.37
CA PRO A 18 4.11 -17.69 -12.26
C PRO A 18 3.59 -18.19 -13.62
N GLY A 19 3.58 -17.34 -14.63
CA GLY A 19 3.32 -17.79 -16.00
C GLY A 19 2.30 -17.02 -16.85
N ARG A 20 1.73 -15.90 -16.39
CA ARG A 20 0.97 -15.04 -17.31
C ARG A 20 1.93 -14.35 -18.27
N SER A 21 1.81 -14.68 -19.55
CA SER A 21 2.60 -14.07 -20.62
C SER A 21 2.24 -12.59 -20.76
N GLY A 22 3.18 -11.75 -21.22
CA GLY A 22 2.93 -10.33 -21.46
C GLY A 22 1.76 -10.04 -22.41
N GLY A 23 1.30 -11.04 -23.19
CA GLY A 23 0.14 -10.91 -24.07
C GLY A 23 -1.21 -10.80 -23.34
N GLU A 24 -1.37 -11.42 -22.17
CA GLU A 24 -2.65 -11.37 -21.43
C GLU A 24 -2.89 -9.99 -20.81
N VAL A 25 -1.84 -9.37 -20.28
CA VAL A 25 -1.90 -8.00 -19.73
C VAL A 25 -2.23 -6.98 -20.83
N GLY A 26 -1.72 -7.18 -22.05
CA GLY A 26 -1.99 -6.30 -23.20
C GLY A 26 -3.45 -6.37 -23.70
N ALA A 27 -4.05 -7.55 -23.72
CA ALA A 27 -5.45 -7.73 -24.14
C ALA A 27 -6.44 -7.07 -23.15
N GLU A 28 -6.17 -7.19 -21.85
CA GLU A 28 -6.99 -6.55 -20.81
C GLU A 28 -6.86 -5.01 -20.85
N ALA A 29 -5.65 -4.48 -21.05
CA ALA A 29 -5.43 -3.04 -21.23
C ALA A 29 -6.17 -2.50 -22.46
N GLN A 30 -6.12 -3.20 -23.60
CA GLN A 30 -6.89 -2.84 -24.80
C GLN A 30 -8.40 -2.87 -24.56
N ALA A 31 -8.91 -3.82 -23.78
CA ALA A 31 -10.33 -3.89 -23.43
C ALA A 31 -10.76 -2.68 -22.59
N LEU A 32 -9.92 -2.23 -21.65
CA LEU A 32 -10.14 -1.04 -20.83
C LEU A 32 -10.11 0.25 -21.68
N GLU A 33 -9.16 0.37 -22.61
CA GLU A 33 -9.09 1.53 -23.54
C GLU A 33 -10.29 1.57 -24.49
N GLY A 34 -10.71 0.42 -25.02
CA GLY A 34 -11.91 0.30 -25.85
C GLY A 34 -13.21 0.63 -25.09
N ALA A 35 -13.24 0.43 -23.78
CA ALA A 35 -14.37 0.87 -22.94
C ALA A 35 -14.42 2.39 -22.80
N ARG A 36 -13.26 3.05 -22.64
CA ARG A 36 -13.17 4.51 -22.56
C ARG A 36 -13.66 5.18 -23.84
N SER A 37 -13.26 4.69 -25.00
CA SER A 37 -13.67 5.25 -26.30
C SER A 37 -15.16 5.07 -26.60
N SER A 38 -15.83 4.14 -25.92
CA SER A 38 -17.27 3.89 -26.03
C SER A 38 -18.12 4.62 -24.97
N GLY A 39 -17.50 5.50 -24.16
CA GLY A 39 -18.21 6.25 -23.12
C GLY A 39 -18.68 5.40 -21.94
N ARG A 40 -18.13 4.18 -21.79
CA ARG A 40 -18.40 3.31 -20.63
C ARG A 40 -17.51 3.71 -19.46
N ARG A 41 -18.08 3.69 -18.26
CA ARG A 41 -17.36 3.99 -17.01
C ARG A 41 -17.18 2.72 -16.20
N LEU A 42 -16.00 2.49 -15.63
CA LEU A 42 -15.80 1.39 -14.68
C LEU A 42 -16.34 1.81 -13.31
N VAL A 43 -17.22 1.00 -12.71
CA VAL A 43 -17.86 1.29 -11.42
C VAL A 43 -17.79 0.08 -10.48
N LYS A 44 -17.90 0.35 -9.18
CA LYS A 44 -18.17 -0.69 -8.17
C LYS A 44 -19.57 -1.26 -8.42
N ALA A 45 -19.68 -2.59 -8.50
CA ALA A 45 -20.94 -3.28 -8.73
C ALA A 45 -21.52 -3.84 -7.43
N GLU A 46 -21.06 -5.02 -7.04
CA GLU A 46 -21.51 -5.73 -5.84
C GLU A 46 -20.36 -5.86 -4.86
N GLN A 47 -20.62 -5.68 -3.57
CA GLN A 47 -19.66 -6.03 -2.53
C GLN A 47 -19.63 -7.55 -2.39
N VAL A 48 -18.57 -8.20 -2.89
CA VAL A 48 -18.44 -9.65 -2.84
C VAL A 48 -17.84 -10.15 -1.52
N TRP A 49 -17.19 -9.26 -0.75
CA TRP A 49 -16.68 -9.59 0.57
C TRP A 49 -16.71 -8.37 1.50
N ALA A 50 -17.04 -8.61 2.77
CA ALA A 50 -16.96 -7.62 3.83
C ALA A 50 -15.92 -8.06 4.87
N PRO A 51 -15.11 -7.15 5.42
CA PRO A 51 -14.33 -7.45 6.61
C PRO A 51 -15.26 -7.85 7.78
N PRO A 52 -14.87 -8.80 8.63
CA PRO A 52 -15.63 -9.11 9.84
C PRO A 52 -15.69 -7.88 10.76
N PRO A 53 -16.71 -7.77 11.64
CA PRO A 53 -16.79 -6.69 12.61
C PRO A 53 -15.50 -6.56 13.42
N GLY A 54 -14.86 -5.38 13.38
CA GLY A 54 -13.59 -5.10 14.05
C GLY A 54 -12.32 -5.50 13.27
N GLY A 55 -12.45 -6.05 12.06
CA GLY A 55 -11.34 -6.27 11.15
C GLY A 55 -10.86 -4.98 10.47
N ASP A 56 -9.59 -4.92 10.12
CA ASP A 56 -8.92 -3.81 9.43
C ASP A 56 -8.86 -3.99 7.89
N GLY A 57 -9.44 -5.07 7.38
CA GLY A 57 -9.58 -5.32 5.95
C GLY A 57 -10.53 -4.33 5.28
N ALA A 58 -10.30 -4.03 4.00
CA ALA A 58 -11.22 -3.26 3.18
C ALA A 58 -12.14 -4.20 2.37
N PRO A 59 -13.44 -3.85 2.18
CA PRO A 59 -14.36 -4.72 1.46
C PRO A 59 -13.89 -4.96 0.02
N LEU A 60 -14.22 -6.13 -0.52
CA LEU A 60 -13.96 -6.45 -1.93
C LEU A 60 -15.22 -6.19 -2.74
N HIS A 61 -15.07 -5.56 -3.89
CA HIS A 61 -16.16 -5.28 -4.81
C HIS A 61 -15.90 -5.93 -6.17
N ALA A 62 -16.92 -6.56 -6.75
CA ALA A 62 -16.93 -6.82 -8.18
C ALA A 62 -16.98 -5.48 -8.94
N LEU A 63 -16.44 -5.49 -10.15
CA LEU A 63 -16.48 -4.35 -11.06
C LEU A 63 -17.56 -4.54 -12.13
N ALA A 64 -18.14 -3.43 -12.60
CA ALA A 64 -18.99 -3.41 -13.78
C ALA A 64 -18.66 -2.22 -14.68
N TRP A 65 -18.90 -2.37 -15.96
CA TRP A 65 -19.04 -1.27 -16.90
C TRP A 65 -20.42 -0.65 -16.74
N GLU A 66 -20.50 0.62 -16.38
CA GLU A 66 -21.70 1.45 -16.46
C GLU A 66 -21.74 2.13 -17.85
N HIS A 67 -22.84 1.92 -18.56
CA HIS A 67 -23.09 2.49 -19.89
C HIS A 67 -23.82 3.82 -19.78
N GLY A 68 -23.87 4.59 -20.86
CA GLY A 68 -24.54 5.90 -20.88
C GLY A 68 -26.05 5.86 -20.59
N ASP A 69 -26.68 4.69 -20.71
CA ASP A 69 -28.08 4.45 -20.33
C ASP A 69 -28.26 3.99 -18.87
N GLY A 70 -27.16 3.93 -18.10
CA GLY A 70 -27.13 3.48 -16.71
C GLY A 70 -27.15 1.96 -16.52
N THR A 71 -27.20 1.17 -17.59
CA THR A 71 -27.06 -0.28 -17.49
C THR A 71 -25.66 -0.65 -17.03
N ARG A 72 -25.53 -1.80 -16.35
CA ARG A 72 -24.26 -2.28 -15.82
C ARG A 72 -23.95 -3.68 -16.34
N THR A 73 -22.76 -3.87 -16.88
CA THR A 73 -22.26 -5.19 -17.32
C THR A 73 -21.08 -5.60 -16.45
N PRO A 74 -21.13 -6.75 -15.78
CA PRO A 74 -20.00 -7.25 -14.98
C PRO A 74 -18.70 -7.28 -15.80
N VAL A 75 -17.60 -6.96 -15.15
CA VAL A 75 -16.25 -7.14 -15.72
C VAL A 75 -15.69 -8.44 -15.18
N GLU A 76 -15.12 -9.27 -16.05
CA GLU A 76 -14.37 -10.48 -15.67
C GLU A 76 -12.97 -10.14 -15.14
N LEU A 77 -12.93 -9.23 -14.15
CA LEU A 77 -11.73 -8.92 -13.38
C LEU A 77 -11.90 -9.47 -11.96
N PRO A 78 -10.78 -9.82 -11.29
CA PRO A 78 -10.83 -10.14 -9.87
C PRO A 78 -11.50 -9.01 -9.06
N PRO A 79 -12.22 -9.35 -7.98
CA PRO A 79 -12.78 -8.36 -7.09
C PRO A 79 -11.72 -7.41 -6.56
N VAL A 80 -12.08 -6.13 -6.49
CA VAL A 80 -11.17 -5.06 -6.11
C VAL A 80 -11.34 -4.67 -4.64
N VAL A 81 -10.23 -4.36 -3.98
CA VAL A 81 -10.27 -3.77 -2.63
C VAL A 81 -10.78 -2.34 -2.73
N ASP A 82 -11.85 -2.01 -1.99
CA ASP A 82 -12.35 -0.65 -1.83
C ASP A 82 -11.41 0.13 -0.91
N ALA A 83 -10.42 0.79 -1.50
CA ALA A 83 -9.54 1.69 -0.77
C ALA A 83 -10.30 3.00 -0.48
N VAL A 84 -11.26 2.96 0.46
CA VAL A 84 -12.10 4.09 0.91
C VAL A 84 -11.26 5.35 1.24
N ALA A 85 -9.97 5.18 1.56
CA ALA A 85 -9.04 6.27 1.80
C ALA A 85 -8.84 7.26 0.62
N PHE A 86 -9.36 6.98 -0.58
CA PHE A 86 -9.24 7.85 -1.75
C PHE A 86 -10.51 8.48 -2.28
N GLY A 87 -11.68 8.26 -1.65
CA GLY A 87 -12.96 8.77 -2.12
C GLY A 87 -13.30 8.25 -3.52
N ASP A 88 -14.04 7.13 -3.59
CA ASP A 88 -14.63 6.52 -4.80
C ASP A 88 -13.73 6.28 -6.02
N ALA A 89 -12.44 6.59 -5.95
CA ALA A 89 -11.60 6.72 -7.12
C ALA A 89 -10.60 5.60 -7.29
N ILE A 90 -10.24 4.76 -6.30
CA ILE A 90 -9.19 3.73 -6.50
C ILE A 90 -9.66 2.33 -6.09
N ALA A 91 -9.49 1.37 -6.99
CA ALA A 91 -9.81 -0.05 -6.92
C ALA A 91 -8.52 -0.88 -7.06
N TRP A 92 -8.21 -1.74 -6.09
CA TRP A 92 -7.01 -2.58 -6.10
C TRP A 92 -7.34 -3.97 -6.64
N VAL A 93 -6.80 -4.42 -7.77
CA VAL A 93 -7.25 -5.64 -8.48
C VAL A 93 -6.52 -6.89 -8.05
N ASP A 94 -5.21 -6.79 -7.84
CA ASP A 94 -4.36 -7.77 -7.17
C ASP A 94 -3.06 -7.08 -6.76
N GLY A 95 -2.16 -7.76 -6.04
CA GLY A 95 -0.87 -7.20 -5.58
C GLY A 95 0.05 -6.70 -6.70
N GLU A 96 -0.37 -6.80 -7.96
CA GLU A 96 0.30 -6.29 -9.14
C GLU A 96 -0.45 -5.15 -9.86
N ARG A 97 -1.64 -4.74 -9.39
CA ARG A 97 -2.54 -3.86 -10.16
C ARG A 97 -3.33 -2.90 -9.26
N VAL A 98 -3.18 -1.62 -9.54
CA VAL A 98 -4.06 -0.55 -9.06
C VAL A 98 -4.96 -0.14 -10.23
N LEU A 99 -6.19 0.27 -9.97
CA LEU A 99 -7.08 0.91 -10.93
C LEU A 99 -7.58 2.18 -10.27
N ARG A 100 -7.63 3.30 -10.98
CA ARG A 100 -8.53 4.38 -10.59
C ARG A 100 -9.87 4.11 -11.30
N LEU A 101 -11.00 4.20 -10.61
CA LEU A 101 -12.35 3.96 -11.16
C LEU A 101 -12.75 5.03 -12.19
N ASP A 102 -12.00 6.12 -12.32
CA ASP A 102 -12.06 7.14 -13.37
C ASP A 102 -10.84 7.13 -14.33
N GLU A 103 -9.69 6.53 -13.97
CA GLU A 103 -8.47 6.40 -14.78
C GLU A 103 -7.67 5.10 -14.46
N VAL A 104 -7.46 4.22 -15.43
CA VAL A 104 -6.75 2.94 -15.20
C VAL A 104 -5.25 3.17 -14.93
N VAL A 105 -4.67 2.65 -13.84
CA VAL A 105 -3.23 2.78 -13.51
C VAL A 105 -2.64 1.48 -12.99
N LEU A 106 -2.28 0.57 -13.88
CA LEU A 106 -1.68 -0.71 -13.49
C LEU A 106 -0.21 -0.50 -13.05
N ALA A 107 0.10 -0.80 -11.78
CA ALA A 107 1.48 -0.80 -11.28
C ALA A 107 1.76 -2.12 -10.54
N ARG A 108 2.73 -2.88 -11.06
CA ARG A 108 3.22 -4.13 -10.45
C ARG A 108 3.87 -3.89 -9.09
N GLY A 109 3.58 -4.77 -8.13
CA GLY A 109 4.31 -4.87 -6.86
C GLY A 109 3.97 -3.78 -5.84
N VAL A 110 2.77 -3.22 -5.84
CA VAL A 110 2.36 -2.26 -4.79
C VAL A 110 1.90 -3.03 -3.55
N PHE A 111 2.44 -2.73 -2.37
CA PHE A 111 2.14 -3.47 -1.12
C PHE A 111 1.23 -2.72 -0.14
N ALA A 112 1.07 -1.41 -0.34
CA ALA A 112 0.22 -0.58 0.48
C ALA A 112 -0.59 0.37 -0.40
N ALA A 113 -1.87 0.54 -0.06
CA ALA A 113 -2.69 1.59 -0.66
C ALA A 113 -1.93 2.93 -0.54
N PRO A 114 -1.91 3.75 -1.60
CA PRO A 114 -1.24 5.04 -1.52
C PRO A 114 -1.77 5.87 -0.35
N ARG A 115 -1.04 6.88 0.09
CA ARG A 115 -1.48 7.81 1.14
C ARG A 115 -1.24 9.21 0.65
N ARG A 116 -2.25 10.08 0.73
CA ARG A 116 -2.07 11.51 0.43
C ARG A 116 -1.34 12.22 1.57
N SER A 117 -0.44 13.13 1.21
CA SER A 117 0.14 14.08 2.16
C SER A 117 -0.95 14.97 2.77
N PRO A 118 -0.69 15.62 3.93
CA PRO A 118 -1.70 16.43 4.61
C PRO A 118 -2.20 17.62 3.79
N ASP A 119 -1.34 18.19 2.94
CA ASP A 119 -1.67 19.26 2.01
C ASP A 119 -2.38 18.75 0.73
N GLY A 120 -2.49 17.44 0.55
CA GLY A 120 -3.07 16.81 -0.63
C GLY A 120 -2.27 17.02 -1.91
N ALA A 121 -1.04 17.54 -1.83
CA ALA A 121 -0.18 17.78 -2.99
C ALA A 121 0.63 16.55 -3.41
N ARG A 122 0.84 15.57 -2.51
CA ARG A 122 1.63 14.36 -2.78
C ARG A 122 0.88 13.09 -2.43
N ALA A 123 1.31 11.98 -3.01
CA ALA A 123 0.96 10.63 -2.60
C ALA A 123 2.21 9.79 -2.38
N ALA A 124 2.17 8.92 -1.37
CA ALA A 124 3.21 7.94 -1.07
C ALA A 124 2.64 6.53 -1.12
N TRP A 125 3.38 5.58 -1.67
CA TRP A 125 3.04 4.15 -1.67
C TRP A 125 4.29 3.29 -1.58
N VAL A 126 4.12 2.02 -1.21
CA VAL A 126 5.22 1.06 -1.15
C VAL A 126 5.18 0.20 -2.40
N VAL A 127 6.32 0.08 -3.07
CA VAL A 127 6.54 -0.91 -4.13
C VAL A 127 7.55 -1.92 -3.59
N ALA A 128 7.31 -3.23 -3.67
CA ALA A 128 8.39 -4.18 -3.48
C ALA A 128 9.06 -4.48 -4.81
N ARG A 129 10.37 -4.60 -4.72
CA ARG A 129 11.24 -4.90 -5.83
C ARG A 129 11.99 -6.18 -5.52
N GLU A 130 12.04 -7.05 -6.52
CA GLU A 130 12.90 -8.22 -6.49
C GLU A 130 14.33 -7.79 -6.85
N GLU A 131 15.28 -8.08 -5.97
CA GLU A 131 16.71 -7.96 -6.21
C GLU A 131 17.36 -9.33 -5.92
N GLY A 132 17.44 -10.16 -6.98
CA GLY A 132 17.88 -11.54 -6.85
C GLY A 132 16.91 -12.34 -5.96
N PRO A 133 17.39 -13.07 -4.93
CA PRO A 133 16.52 -13.83 -4.03
C PRO A 133 15.87 -12.97 -2.93
N ARG A 134 16.06 -11.65 -2.94
CA ARG A 134 15.58 -10.74 -1.90
C ARG A 134 14.46 -9.86 -2.44
N LEU A 135 13.50 -9.57 -1.55
CA LEU A 135 12.51 -8.52 -1.74
C LEU A 135 12.97 -7.29 -0.95
N GLU A 136 13.02 -6.14 -1.60
CA GLU A 136 13.22 -4.84 -0.95
C GLU A 136 11.96 -3.99 -1.12
N ALA A 137 11.54 -3.33 -0.03
CA ALA A 137 10.49 -2.34 -0.06
C ALA A 137 11.09 -0.97 -0.43
N GLU A 138 10.59 -0.38 -1.51
CA GLU A 138 10.88 1.00 -1.91
C GLU A 138 9.68 1.89 -1.53
N LEU A 139 9.95 3.06 -0.94
CA LEU A 139 8.93 4.10 -0.80
C LEU A 139 8.95 4.95 -2.07
N TRP A 140 7.79 5.05 -2.72
CA TRP A 140 7.60 5.90 -3.88
C TRP A 140 6.74 7.09 -3.46
N VAL A 141 7.19 8.29 -3.79
CA VAL A 141 6.46 9.54 -3.54
C VAL A 141 6.30 10.28 -4.87
N ALA A 142 5.10 10.77 -5.14
CA ALA A 142 4.83 11.57 -6.33
C ALA A 142 3.94 12.75 -6.00
N GLU A 143 4.16 13.86 -6.71
CA GLU A 143 3.25 14.99 -6.76
C GLU A 143 1.93 14.60 -7.43
N LEU A 144 0.80 14.99 -6.83
CA LEU A 144 -0.55 14.65 -7.24
C LEU A 144 -0.98 15.39 -8.51
N ASP A 145 -0.47 16.60 -8.73
CA ASP A 145 -0.60 17.31 -10.00
C ASP A 145 0.13 16.55 -11.13
N GLY A 146 1.14 15.76 -10.79
CA GLY A 146 1.82 14.83 -11.70
C GLY A 146 1.19 13.45 -11.75
N LEU A 147 0.30 13.07 -10.81
CA LEU A 147 -0.19 11.70 -10.71
C LEU A 147 -1.11 11.31 -11.86
N ALA A 148 -1.79 12.28 -12.50
CA ALA A 148 -2.52 12.04 -13.75
C ALA A 148 -1.56 11.69 -14.91
N ALA A 149 -0.37 12.31 -14.96
CA ALA A 149 0.66 11.97 -15.92
C ALA A 149 1.31 10.62 -15.59
N VAL A 150 1.54 10.34 -14.30
CA VAL A 150 2.03 9.04 -13.81
C VAL A 150 1.03 7.93 -14.13
N ALA A 151 -0.26 8.20 -13.90
CA ALA A 151 -1.37 7.34 -14.25
C ALA A 151 -1.36 7.00 -15.73
N GLY A 152 -1.30 8.02 -16.59
CA GLY A 152 -1.24 7.86 -18.04
C GLY A 152 0.00 7.07 -18.51
N ALA A 153 1.17 7.33 -17.93
CA ALA A 153 2.39 6.63 -18.31
C ALA A 153 2.39 5.16 -17.87
N LEU A 154 1.99 4.88 -16.62
CA LEU A 154 1.84 3.51 -16.12
C LEU A 154 0.79 2.74 -16.94
N ALA A 155 -0.32 3.38 -17.31
CA ALA A 155 -1.33 2.81 -18.21
C ALA A 155 -0.75 2.46 -19.58
N ALA A 156 0.13 3.31 -20.12
CA ALA A 156 0.83 3.08 -21.39
C ALA A 156 1.98 2.06 -21.28
N GLY A 157 2.23 1.47 -20.10
CA GLY A 157 3.38 0.62 -19.86
C GLY A 157 4.71 1.37 -19.93
N GLU A 158 4.67 2.70 -19.88
CA GLU A 158 5.82 3.57 -19.91
C GLU A 158 6.30 3.87 -18.48
N ALA A 159 7.61 4.03 -18.33
CA ALA A 159 8.12 4.65 -17.11
C ALA A 159 7.56 6.08 -17.06
N PRO A 160 6.90 6.50 -15.95
CA PRO A 160 6.38 7.86 -15.82
C PRO A 160 7.44 8.91 -16.13
N ARG A 161 7.17 9.72 -17.15
CA ARG A 161 7.98 10.88 -17.54
C ARG A 161 7.15 12.12 -17.24
N GLY A 162 7.45 12.77 -16.13
CA GLY A 162 6.70 13.94 -15.65
C GLY A 162 5.88 13.61 -14.40
N GLY A 163 6.05 14.44 -13.38
CA GLY A 163 5.82 14.06 -11.98
C GLY A 163 7.10 13.47 -11.42
N GLU A 164 7.78 14.20 -10.53
CA GLU A 164 9.02 13.75 -9.91
C GLU A 164 8.66 12.58 -8.97
N ILE A 165 8.64 11.35 -9.49
CA ILE A 165 8.52 10.17 -8.65
C ILE A 165 9.87 9.98 -7.97
N ALA A 166 9.93 10.43 -6.74
CA ALA A 166 11.08 10.19 -5.91
C ALA A 166 11.00 8.75 -5.37
N ARG A 167 12.06 7.98 -5.62
CA ARG A 167 12.19 6.59 -5.17
C ARG A 167 13.20 6.55 -4.05
N PHE A 168 12.82 5.96 -2.93
CA PHE A 168 13.67 5.89 -1.76
C PHE A 168 13.93 4.44 -1.41
N PRO A 169 15.16 3.94 -1.63
CA PRO A 169 15.56 2.65 -1.09
C PRO A 169 15.49 2.77 0.43
N THR A 170 14.70 1.91 1.06
CA THR A 170 14.49 1.97 2.50
C THR A 170 15.47 1.08 3.25
N GLY A 171 16.12 0.12 2.55
CA GLY A 171 16.87 -0.96 3.20
C GLY A 171 15.97 -1.91 4.01
N LEU A 172 14.65 -1.80 3.85
CA LEU A 172 13.67 -2.66 4.53
C LEU A 172 13.22 -3.77 3.60
N GLN A 173 13.09 -4.97 4.16
CA GLN A 173 12.50 -6.12 3.47
C GLN A 173 10.97 -6.01 3.41
N SER A 174 10.37 -5.28 4.35
CA SER A 174 8.93 -5.02 4.39
C SER A 174 8.66 -3.61 4.87
N LEU A 175 7.60 -3.00 4.31
CA LEU A 175 7.09 -1.72 4.76
C LEU A 175 5.57 -1.67 4.51
N GLY A 176 4.82 -1.28 5.54
CA GLY A 176 3.37 -1.16 5.52
C GLY A 176 2.88 -0.13 6.54
N ALA A 177 1.57 -0.08 6.75
CA ALA A 177 0.93 0.85 7.69
C ALA A 177 1.39 2.31 7.50
N LEU A 178 1.56 2.74 6.24
CA LEU A 178 2.06 4.07 5.92
C LEU A 178 1.14 5.19 6.45
N ARG A 179 1.76 6.22 7.01
CA ARG A 179 1.11 7.47 7.38
C ARG A 179 2.03 8.66 7.19
N TRP A 180 1.54 9.69 6.51
CA TRP A 180 2.24 10.97 6.45
C TRP A 180 2.30 11.63 7.82
N ALA A 181 3.47 12.19 8.12
CA ALA A 181 3.62 13.12 9.23
C ALA A 181 2.91 14.45 8.91
N PRO A 182 2.52 15.23 9.93
CA PRO A 182 1.77 16.48 9.74
C PRO A 182 2.51 17.56 8.93
N ASP A 183 3.84 17.49 8.79
CA ASP A 183 4.58 18.42 7.94
C ASP A 183 4.56 18.06 6.45
N GLY A 184 4.02 16.89 6.10
CA GLY A 184 4.06 16.40 4.74
C GLY A 184 5.46 16.09 4.22
N ARG A 185 6.52 16.16 5.04
CA ARG A 185 7.91 15.89 4.60
C ARG A 185 8.40 14.52 5.00
N SER A 186 7.63 13.79 5.80
CA SER A 186 8.01 12.46 6.25
C SER A 186 6.83 11.50 6.17
N VAL A 187 7.14 10.25 5.87
CA VAL A 187 6.22 9.13 5.93
C VAL A 187 6.69 8.21 7.04
N LEU A 188 5.79 7.83 7.93
CA LEU A 188 6.03 6.80 8.91
C LEU A 188 5.40 5.49 8.43
N GLY A 189 6.02 4.37 8.77
CA GLY A 189 5.51 3.05 8.43
C GLY A 189 6.05 1.97 9.34
N VAL A 190 5.39 0.82 9.37
CA VAL A 190 5.87 -0.37 10.06
C VAL A 190 6.65 -1.21 9.07
N GLY A 191 7.88 -1.55 9.41
CA GLY A 191 8.75 -2.30 8.52
C GLY A 191 9.83 -3.07 9.26
N ALA A 192 10.53 -3.94 8.54
CA ALA A 192 11.63 -4.74 9.07
C ALA A 192 12.81 -4.74 8.10
N GLN A 193 14.02 -4.61 8.65
CA GLN A 193 15.26 -4.90 7.92
C GLN A 193 15.43 -6.42 7.74
N PRO A 194 16.32 -6.87 6.83
CA PRO A 194 16.72 -8.27 6.76
C PRO A 194 17.16 -8.81 8.13
N SER A 195 16.54 -9.90 8.58
CA SER A 195 16.76 -10.51 9.91
C SER A 195 16.38 -9.62 11.12
N GLY A 196 15.74 -8.47 10.88
CA GLY A 196 15.28 -7.55 11.90
C GLY A 196 13.87 -7.88 12.40
N VAL A 197 13.53 -7.34 13.57
CA VAL A 197 12.16 -7.36 14.09
C VAL A 197 11.40 -6.16 13.55
N ALA A 198 10.11 -6.35 13.22
CA ALA A 198 9.28 -5.25 12.74
C ALA A 198 9.24 -4.11 13.76
N GLY A 199 9.47 -2.89 13.28
CA GLY A 199 9.53 -1.66 14.06
C GLY A 199 8.83 -0.51 13.35
N LEU A 200 8.70 0.62 14.04
CA LEU A 200 8.25 1.87 13.44
C LEU A 200 9.45 2.56 12.78
N TRP A 201 9.27 3.02 11.56
CA TRP A 201 10.26 3.72 10.76
C TRP A 201 9.73 5.07 10.32
N ARG A 202 10.63 6.06 10.22
CA ARG A 202 10.41 7.34 9.54
C ARG A 202 11.25 7.36 8.27
N ILE A 203 10.65 7.78 7.17
CA ILE A 203 11.30 7.93 5.88
C ILE A 203 11.09 9.38 5.43
N ASP A 204 12.16 10.02 4.97
CA ASP A 204 12.08 11.37 4.43
C ASP A 204 11.50 11.32 3.00
N ALA A 205 10.47 12.12 2.75
CA ALA A 205 9.80 12.15 1.45
C ALA A 205 10.55 12.97 0.39
N GLU A 206 11.67 13.59 0.75
CA GLU A 206 12.53 14.39 -0.14
C GLU A 206 13.85 13.69 -0.50
N GLY A 207 14.13 12.47 -0.01
CA GLY A 207 15.36 11.74 -0.38
C GLY A 207 16.33 11.38 0.74
N GLY A 208 15.82 10.93 1.88
CA GLY A 208 16.64 10.52 3.03
C GLY A 208 16.57 9.02 3.33
N GLU A 209 17.54 8.56 4.11
CA GLU A 209 17.56 7.18 4.64
C GLU A 209 16.40 6.94 5.62
N ALA A 210 15.88 5.70 5.60
CA ALA A 210 14.89 5.27 6.57
C ALA A 210 15.50 5.25 7.98
N ARG A 211 14.89 5.98 8.91
CA ARG A 211 15.28 6.05 10.31
C ARG A 211 14.37 5.18 11.17
N CYS A 212 14.96 4.24 11.87
CA CYS A 212 14.25 3.42 12.85
C CYS A 212 13.86 4.23 14.10
N LEU A 213 12.62 4.05 14.56
CA LEU A 213 12.07 4.66 15.78
C LEU A 213 11.77 3.61 16.88
N SER A 214 11.65 2.33 16.54
CA SER A 214 11.49 1.24 17.51
C SER A 214 12.08 -0.08 17.02
N ASN A 215 12.53 -0.94 17.95
CA ASN A 215 13.07 -2.28 17.67
C ASN A 215 14.32 -2.31 16.76
N CYS A 216 15.11 -1.22 16.74
CA CYS A 216 16.19 -1.01 15.77
C CYS A 216 17.33 -2.03 15.88
N ASP A 217 17.62 -2.43 17.11
CA ASP A 217 18.68 -3.34 17.49
C ASP A 217 18.19 -4.80 17.65
N LEU A 218 16.89 -5.06 17.57
CA LEU A 218 16.34 -6.39 17.77
C LEU A 218 16.52 -7.27 16.52
N ARG A 219 16.86 -8.55 16.73
CA ARG A 219 17.04 -9.53 15.65
C ARG A 219 16.20 -10.78 15.86
N VAL A 220 15.78 -11.38 14.76
CA VAL A 220 15.02 -12.64 14.77
C VAL A 220 15.86 -13.75 15.42
N GLY A 221 15.25 -14.51 16.33
CA GLY A 221 15.91 -15.62 17.04
C GLY A 221 16.55 -15.24 18.38
N GLU A 222 16.57 -13.95 18.74
CA GLU A 222 16.97 -13.49 20.08
C GLU A 222 15.81 -13.50 21.07
N ASP A 223 16.14 -13.54 22.37
CA ASP A 223 15.19 -13.18 23.42
C ASP A 223 15.09 -11.65 23.52
N TRP A 224 13.92 -11.11 23.17
CA TRP A 224 13.67 -9.67 23.21
C TRP A 224 13.22 -9.19 24.58
N GLY A 225 12.58 -10.06 25.39
CA GLY A 225 11.98 -9.71 26.67
C GLY A 225 11.26 -8.35 26.64
N ASP A 226 11.58 -7.52 27.64
CA ASP A 226 11.00 -6.18 27.80
C ASP A 226 11.55 -5.14 26.80
N ARG A 227 12.54 -5.47 25.96
CA ARG A 227 13.07 -4.57 24.92
C ARG A 227 12.10 -4.44 23.74
N TYR A 228 11.24 -5.43 23.52
CA TYR A 228 10.31 -5.42 22.40
C TYR A 228 9.23 -4.36 22.58
N VAL A 229 9.15 -3.46 21.59
CA VAL A 229 8.08 -2.46 21.50
C VAL A 229 7.11 -2.89 20.41
N ARG A 230 5.88 -3.24 20.79
CA ARG A 230 4.83 -3.57 19.82
C ARG A 230 4.67 -2.40 18.82
N PRO A 231 4.88 -2.60 17.51
CA PRO A 231 4.60 -1.57 16.51
C PRO A 231 3.08 -1.31 16.43
N PRO A 232 2.65 -0.14 15.93
CA PRO A 232 1.23 0.12 15.73
C PRO A 232 0.61 -0.92 14.79
N GLY A 233 -0.59 -1.42 15.12
CA GLY A 233 -1.29 -2.40 14.27
C GLY A 233 -1.78 -1.83 12.94
N SER A 234 -1.92 -0.51 12.84
CA SER A 234 -2.37 0.18 11.63
C SER A 234 -1.83 1.60 11.56
N ALA A 235 -1.89 2.20 10.37
CA ALA A 235 -1.58 3.62 10.18
C ALA A 235 -2.45 4.54 11.05
N SER A 236 -3.75 4.21 11.22
CA SER A 236 -4.69 5.03 11.99
C SER A 236 -4.39 5.02 13.50
N ALA A 237 -3.71 4.00 14.01
CA ALA A 237 -3.31 3.92 15.42
C ALA A 237 -2.22 4.93 15.81
N LEU A 238 -1.49 5.47 14.83
CA LEU A 238 -0.51 6.53 15.07
C LEU A 238 -1.21 7.85 15.41
N ARG A 239 -0.67 8.61 16.36
CA ARG A 239 -1.16 9.95 16.72
C ARG A 239 0.05 10.88 16.78
N PHE A 240 -0.05 12.06 16.20
CA PHE A 240 1.04 13.03 16.23
C PHE A 240 0.76 14.09 17.29
N GLU A 241 1.68 14.24 18.23
CA GLU A 241 1.61 15.18 19.35
C GLU A 241 2.89 16.04 19.33
N GLY A 242 2.84 17.17 18.63
CA GLY A 242 4.03 18.01 18.44
C GLY A 242 5.12 17.29 17.63
N ASP A 243 6.32 17.14 18.21
CA ASP A 243 7.44 16.41 17.62
C ASP A 243 7.47 14.91 17.99
N GLU A 244 6.45 14.43 18.70
CA GLU A 244 6.27 13.04 19.06
C GLU A 244 5.20 12.34 18.21
N VAL A 245 5.42 11.05 17.99
CA VAL A 245 4.44 10.11 17.48
C VAL A 245 4.11 9.14 18.60
N VAL A 246 2.81 8.92 18.79
CA VAL A 246 2.23 8.19 19.91
C VAL A 246 1.36 7.07 19.37
N TRP A 247 1.44 5.89 19.97
CA TRP A 247 0.56 4.75 19.69
C TRP A 247 0.42 3.86 20.93
N ASP A 248 -0.55 2.95 20.92
CA ASP A 248 -0.81 2.08 22.06
C ASP A 248 0.11 0.84 22.00
N GLY A 249 0.86 0.61 23.09
CA GLY A 249 1.76 -0.53 23.27
C GLY A 249 1.02 -1.84 23.56
N ALA A 250 1.79 -2.90 23.84
CA ALA A 250 1.22 -4.23 24.07
C ALA A 250 0.27 -4.30 25.28
N ASP A 251 0.50 -3.47 26.29
CA ASP A 251 -0.25 -3.35 27.54
C ASP A 251 -1.21 -2.14 27.54
N ALA A 252 -1.55 -1.63 26.35
CA ALA A 252 -2.33 -0.42 26.13
C ALA A 252 -1.73 0.86 26.75
N ARG A 253 -0.47 0.84 27.20
CA ARG A 253 0.23 2.06 27.59
C ARG A 253 0.72 2.81 26.35
N PRO A 254 0.64 4.15 26.32
CA PRO A 254 1.10 4.92 25.18
C PRO A 254 2.62 4.81 25.05
N VAL A 255 3.08 4.38 23.87
CA VAL A 255 4.47 4.48 23.44
C VAL A 255 4.66 5.81 22.73
N ARG A 256 5.70 6.55 23.13
CA ARG A 256 6.05 7.84 22.54
C ARG A 256 7.42 7.75 21.89
N ARG A 257 7.55 8.27 20.67
CA ARG A 257 8.84 8.42 19.98
C ARG A 257 8.93 9.77 19.32
N ARG A 258 10.08 10.40 19.41
CA ARG A 258 10.38 11.62 18.68
C ARG A 258 10.54 11.29 17.20
N TRP A 259 9.72 11.89 16.34
CA TRP A 259 9.82 11.70 14.88
C TRP A 259 10.53 12.87 14.20
N ARG A 260 10.45 14.09 14.76
CA ARG A 260 11.12 15.29 14.24
C ARG A 260 12.39 15.62 15.03
N GLY A 261 13.44 16.03 14.31
CA GLY A 261 14.70 16.50 14.91
C GLY A 261 15.87 15.51 14.79
N ALA A 262 17.09 16.02 15.00
CA ALA A 262 18.31 15.22 15.08
C ALA A 262 18.22 14.22 16.27
N PRO A 263 18.88 13.05 16.18
CA PRO A 263 18.93 12.07 17.27
C PRO A 263 19.35 12.65 18.61
#